data_AF-A0AA41NA84-F1
#
_entry.id   AF-A0AA41NA84-F1
#
_cell.length_a   1.000
_cell.length_b   1.000
_cell.length_c   1.000
_cell.angle_alpha   90.00
_cell.angle_beta   90.00
_cell.angle_gamma   90.00
#
_symmetry.space_group_name_H-M   'P 1'
#
loop_
_entity.id
_entity.type
_entity.pdbx_description
1 polymer ?
#
loop_
_entity_poly.entity_id
_entity_poly.type
_entity_poly.pdbx_seq_one_letter_code
_entity_poly.pdbx_strand_id
1 'polypeptide(L)'
;MQEGLSPNHLKKAKLMFFYTRYPSSNMLKTYFSDVKFNRCITSQLIKWFSNFREFYYIQMEKYARQAINDGVTSTEELSITRDCELYRALNMHYNKANDFEVPERFLEVAQITLREFFNAIIAGKDVDPSWKKAIYKVICKLDSEVPEIFKSPNCLQELLHE
;
A
#
# COMPACT_ATOMS: atom_id res chain seq x y z
N MET A 1 23.96 14.42 2.91
CA MET A 1 22.96 13.74 2.07
C MET A 1 23.62 12.53 1.41
N GLN A 2 22.96 11.38 1.41
CA GLN A 2 23.47 10.15 0.78
C GLN A 2 23.27 10.18 -0.75
N GLU A 3 24.21 9.60 -1.49
CA GLU A 3 24.19 9.55 -2.96
C GLU A 3 23.34 8.39 -3.52
N GLY A 4 22.78 7.53 -2.66
CA GLY A 4 22.01 6.36 -3.06
C GLY A 4 20.91 5.99 -2.06
N LEU A 5 19.99 5.14 -2.52
CA LEU A 5 18.95 4.55 -1.67
C LEU A 5 19.51 3.35 -0.92
N SER A 6 19.04 3.14 0.31
CA SER A 6 19.53 2.14 1.25
C SER A 6 18.40 1.18 1.62
N PRO A 7 18.69 0.04 2.29
CA PRO A 7 17.65 -0.82 2.85
C PRO A 7 16.70 -0.10 3.81
N ASN A 8 17.19 0.89 4.56
CA ASN A 8 16.37 1.70 5.46
C ASN A 8 15.41 2.61 4.67
N HIS A 9 15.86 3.20 3.55
CA HIS A 9 14.97 3.93 2.65
C HIS A 9 13.86 3.03 2.09
N LEU A 10 14.17 1.77 1.77
CA LEU A 10 13.16 0.81 1.33
C LEU A 10 12.18 0.45 2.46
N LYS A 11 12.66 0.19 3.68
CA LYS A 11 11.79 -0.06 4.86
C LYS A 11 10.85 1.13 5.08
N LYS A 12 11.39 2.35 5.08
CA LYS A 12 10.61 3.60 5.19
C LYS A 12 9.56 3.72 4.10
N ALA A 13 9.92 3.50 2.83
CA ALA A 13 8.97 3.57 1.70
C ALA A 13 7.84 2.54 1.83
N LYS A 14 8.13 1.33 2.33
CA LYS A 14 7.11 0.31 2.60
C LYS A 14 6.15 0.73 3.71
N LEU A 15 6.66 1.30 4.81
CA LEU A 15 5.80 1.81 5.89
C LEU A 15 4.95 3.00 5.43
N MET A 16 5.51 3.90 4.61
CA MET A 16 4.73 4.99 3.98
C MET A 16 3.57 4.47 3.13
N PHE A 17 3.67 3.26 2.57
CA PHE A 17 2.60 2.65 1.75
C PHE A 17 1.29 2.45 2.51
N PHE A 18 1.34 2.33 3.84
CA PHE A 18 0.12 2.28 4.65
C PHE A 18 -0.69 3.59 4.58
N TYR A 19 -0.05 4.71 4.29
CA TYR A 19 -0.68 6.03 4.17
C TYR A 19 -0.92 6.44 2.71
N THR A 20 0.07 6.23 1.84
CA THR A 20 0.02 6.67 0.43
C THR A 20 0.44 5.57 -0.53
N ARG A 21 -0.44 5.26 -1.49
CA ARG A 21 -0.16 4.29 -2.56
C ARG A 21 0.36 4.99 -3.82
N TYR A 22 0.06 6.28 -4.00
CA TYR A 22 0.39 7.09 -5.17
C TYR A 22 1.13 8.38 -4.80
N PRO A 23 2.30 8.30 -4.12
CA PRO A 23 3.03 9.49 -3.73
C PRO A 23 3.53 10.26 -4.95
N SER A 24 3.45 11.59 -4.89
CA SER A 24 4.02 12.46 -5.92
C SER A 24 5.55 12.56 -5.78
N SER A 25 6.24 12.98 -6.85
CA SER A 25 7.69 13.22 -6.79
C SER A 25 8.07 14.28 -5.73
N ASN A 26 7.23 15.29 -5.53
CA ASN A 26 7.45 16.32 -4.51
C ASN A 26 7.28 15.76 -3.09
N MET A 27 6.29 14.89 -2.88
CA MET A 27 6.13 14.18 -1.61
C MET A 27 7.38 13.34 -1.32
N LEU A 28 7.84 12.53 -2.28
CA LEU A 28 9.05 11.72 -2.11
C LEU A 28 10.27 12.57 -1.74
N LYS A 29 10.48 13.73 -2.39
CA LYS A 29 11.57 14.65 -2.02
C LYS A 29 11.47 15.17 -0.60
N THR A 30 10.26 15.40 -0.12
CA THR A 30 10.00 15.90 1.24
C THR A 30 10.29 14.83 2.30
N TYR A 31 9.84 13.60 2.07
CA TYR A 31 9.96 12.51 3.03
C TYR A 31 11.31 11.77 2.99
N PHE A 32 12.14 11.98 1.96
CA PHE A 32 13.48 11.42 1.85
C PHE A 32 14.53 12.54 1.78
N SER A 33 14.45 13.52 2.69
CA SER A 33 15.28 14.74 2.68
C SER A 33 16.78 14.48 2.87
N ASP A 34 17.15 13.32 3.40
CA ASP A 34 18.52 12.86 3.56
C ASP A 34 19.15 12.27 2.28
N VAL A 35 18.34 12.08 1.23
CA VAL A 35 18.77 11.57 -0.08
C VAL A 35 19.00 12.73 -1.05
N LYS A 36 20.14 12.70 -1.76
CA LYS A 36 20.42 13.66 -2.84
C LYS A 36 19.67 13.25 -4.11
N PHE A 37 18.50 13.81 -4.36
CA PHE A 37 17.66 13.45 -5.51
C PHE A 37 18.33 13.71 -6.86
N ASN A 38 18.28 12.70 -7.72
CA ASN A 38 18.58 12.80 -9.15
C ASN A 38 17.52 11.99 -9.94
N ARG A 39 17.61 12.00 -11.28
CA ARG A 39 16.65 11.31 -12.15
C ARG A 39 16.54 9.81 -11.86
N CYS A 40 17.68 9.15 -11.61
CA CYS A 40 17.75 7.71 -11.30
C CYS A 40 17.06 7.39 -9.97
N ILE A 41 17.41 8.11 -8.90
CA ILE A 41 16.80 7.95 -7.56
C ILE A 41 15.29 8.20 -7.59
N THR A 42 14.86 9.26 -8.28
CA THR A 42 13.43 9.57 -8.43
C THR A 42 12.69 8.41 -9.12
N SER A 43 13.25 7.90 -10.21
CA SER A 43 12.68 6.75 -10.93
C SER A 43 12.65 5.48 -10.07
N GLN A 44 13.70 5.22 -9.29
CA GLN A 44 13.80 4.07 -8.41
C GLN A 44 12.73 4.09 -7.30
N LEU A 45 12.51 5.24 -6.65
CA LEU A 45 11.45 5.39 -5.65
C LEU A 45 10.07 5.20 -6.27
N ILE A 46 9.80 5.81 -7.44
CA ILE A 46 8.54 5.62 -8.16
C ILE A 46 8.33 4.14 -8.50
N LYS A 47 9.39 3.44 -8.93
CA LYS A 47 9.34 2.01 -9.23
C LYS A 47 9.02 1.18 -7.98
N TRP A 48 9.58 1.52 -6.81
CA TRP A 48 9.22 0.84 -5.56
C TRP A 48 7.73 0.94 -5.27
N PHE A 49 7.14 2.15 -5.30
CA PHE A 49 5.70 2.29 -5.09
C PHE A 49 4.86 1.61 -6.18
N SER A 50 5.36 1.50 -7.41
CA SER A 50 4.72 0.68 -8.45
C SER A 50 4.70 -0.79 -8.08
N ASN A 51 5.84 -1.35 -7.66
CA ASN A 51 5.94 -2.74 -7.22
C ASN A 51 5.09 -3.02 -5.98
N PHE A 52 5.01 -2.06 -5.05
CA PHE A 52 4.16 -2.16 -3.86
C PHE A 52 2.68 -2.25 -4.24
N ARG A 53 2.22 -1.40 -5.18
CA ARG A 53 0.85 -1.47 -5.69
C ARG A 53 0.57 -2.78 -6.43
N GLU A 54 1.52 -3.27 -7.21
CA GLU A 54 1.38 -4.56 -7.90
C GLU A 54 1.14 -5.69 -6.90
N PHE A 55 1.98 -5.83 -5.88
CA PHE A 55 1.77 -6.82 -4.82
C PHE A 55 0.42 -6.63 -4.12
N TYR A 56 0.08 -5.39 -3.75
CA TYR A 56 -1.18 -5.06 -3.10
C TYR A 56 -2.39 -5.53 -3.92
N TYR A 57 -2.46 -5.14 -5.20
CA TYR A 57 -3.59 -5.49 -6.06
C TYR A 57 -3.65 -6.97 -6.43
N ILE A 58 -2.50 -7.66 -6.49
CA ILE A 58 -2.47 -9.13 -6.63
C ILE A 58 -3.13 -9.79 -5.41
N GLN A 59 -2.81 -9.34 -4.19
CA GLN A 59 -3.46 -9.88 -2.99
C GLN A 59 -4.95 -9.55 -2.97
N MET A 60 -5.35 -8.32 -3.30
CA MET A 60 -6.77 -7.93 -3.33
C MET A 60 -7.57 -8.78 -4.31
N GLU A 61 -7.06 -9.02 -5.52
CA GLU A 61 -7.72 -9.89 -6.48
C GLU A 61 -7.77 -11.34 -5.99
N LYS A 62 -6.66 -11.87 -5.50
CA LYS A 62 -6.57 -13.25 -4.99
C LYS A 62 -7.65 -13.50 -3.94
N TYR A 63 -7.76 -12.62 -2.93
CA TYR A 63 -8.72 -12.78 -1.85
C TYR A 63 -10.15 -12.46 -2.26
N ALA A 64 -10.37 -11.55 -3.21
CA ALA A 64 -11.70 -11.34 -3.79
C ALA A 64 -12.21 -12.60 -4.51
N ARG A 65 -11.36 -13.24 -5.33
CA ARG A 65 -11.69 -14.51 -6.01
C ARG A 65 -11.90 -15.64 -5.02
N GLN A 66 -11.08 -15.72 -3.98
CA GLN A 66 -11.23 -16.72 -2.91
C GLN A 66 -12.60 -16.58 -2.23
N ALA A 67 -12.98 -15.36 -1.83
CA ALA A 67 -14.28 -15.12 -1.20
C ALA A 67 -15.46 -15.54 -2.10
N ILE A 68 -15.38 -15.28 -3.41
CA ILE A 68 -16.40 -15.72 -4.38
C ILE A 68 -16.47 -17.26 -4.43
N ASN A 69 -15.32 -17.93 -4.46
CA ASN A 69 -15.26 -19.40 -4.47
C ASN A 69 -15.78 -20.01 -3.17
N ASP A 70 -15.61 -19.32 -2.04
CA ASP A 70 -16.11 -19.72 -0.73
C ASP A 70 -17.61 -19.41 -0.55
N GLY A 71 -18.26 -18.85 -1.57
CA GLY A 71 -19.70 -18.63 -1.60
C GLY A 71 -20.16 -17.32 -0.95
N VAL A 72 -19.26 -16.36 -0.70
CA VAL A 72 -19.64 -15.02 -0.23
C VAL A 72 -20.53 -14.35 -1.28
N THR A 73 -21.68 -13.84 -0.85
CA THR A 73 -22.68 -13.24 -1.76
C THR A 73 -22.81 -11.74 -1.60
N SER A 74 -22.31 -11.19 -0.50
CA SER A 74 -22.48 -9.79 -0.11
C SER A 74 -21.16 -9.15 0.30
N THR A 75 -20.96 -7.88 -0.09
CA THR A 75 -19.74 -7.12 0.27
C THR A 75 -19.64 -6.79 1.74
N GLU A 76 -20.75 -6.81 2.45
CA GLU A 76 -20.88 -6.56 3.89
C GLU A 76 -20.15 -7.65 4.69
N GLU A 77 -20.09 -8.87 4.15
CA GLU A 77 -19.34 -10.00 4.71
C GLU A 77 -17.81 -9.82 4.55
N LEU A 78 -17.40 -9.00 3.59
CA LEU A 78 -15.98 -8.70 3.36
C LEU A 78 -15.52 -7.63 4.34
N SER A 79 -14.82 -8.08 5.38
CA SER A 79 -14.16 -7.22 6.36
C SER A 79 -12.66 -7.50 6.43
N ILE A 80 -11.87 -6.44 6.63
CA ILE A 80 -10.42 -6.56 6.86
C ILE A 80 -10.12 -6.27 8.32
N THR A 81 -9.80 -7.34 9.04
CA THR A 81 -9.40 -7.29 10.44
C THR A 81 -7.93 -7.66 10.59
N ARG A 82 -7.29 -7.35 11.73
CA ARG A 82 -5.87 -7.64 11.96
C ARG A 82 -5.55 -9.14 12.08
N ASP A 83 -6.56 -9.96 12.27
CA ASP A 83 -6.46 -11.42 12.34
C ASP A 83 -6.70 -12.10 10.98
N CYS A 84 -7.21 -11.40 9.96
CA CYS A 84 -7.47 -12.00 8.67
C CYS A 84 -6.18 -12.26 7.87
N GLU A 85 -6.20 -13.28 7.01
CA GLU A 85 -5.01 -13.70 6.26
C GLU A 85 -4.52 -12.64 5.27
N LEU A 86 -5.45 -11.91 4.64
CA LEU A 86 -5.11 -10.82 3.74
C LEU A 86 -4.30 -9.74 4.48
N TYR A 87 -4.73 -9.32 5.67
CA TYR A 87 -3.95 -8.38 6.47
C TYR A 87 -2.56 -8.94 6.81
N ARG A 88 -2.47 -10.20 7.25
CA ARG A 88 -1.18 -10.84 7.57
C ARG A 88 -0.23 -10.83 6.37
N ALA A 89 -0.72 -11.13 5.17
CA ALA A 89 0.07 -11.11 3.94
C ALA A 89 0.57 -9.70 3.60
N LEU A 90 -0.28 -8.68 3.72
CA LEU A 90 0.09 -7.28 3.48
C LEU A 90 1.10 -6.79 4.53
N ASN A 91 0.82 -7.03 5.81
CA ASN A 91 1.66 -6.61 6.92
C ASN A 91 3.04 -7.28 6.84
N MET A 92 3.13 -8.58 6.55
CA MET A 92 4.41 -9.27 6.36
C MET A 92 5.23 -8.68 5.20
N HIS A 93 4.57 -8.19 4.15
CA HIS A 93 5.25 -7.60 3.00
C HIS A 93 5.78 -6.19 3.29
N TYR A 94 4.97 -5.32 3.89
CA TYR A 94 5.31 -3.90 4.10
C TYR A 94 6.01 -3.64 5.44
N ASN A 95 5.73 -4.46 6.45
CA ASN A 95 6.15 -4.31 7.84
C ASN A 95 6.80 -5.62 8.34
N LYS A 96 7.89 -6.03 7.68
CA LYS A 96 8.51 -7.36 7.89
C LYS A 96 8.90 -7.66 9.35
N ALA A 97 9.34 -6.64 10.09
CA ALA A 97 9.72 -6.79 11.49
C ALA A 97 8.50 -6.76 12.44
N ASN A 98 7.32 -6.42 11.92
CA ASN A 98 6.08 -6.27 12.67
C ASN A 98 6.25 -5.34 13.90
N ASP A 99 7.06 -4.30 13.71
CA ASP A 99 7.50 -3.35 14.74
C ASP A 99 6.86 -1.97 14.56
N PHE A 100 5.86 -1.90 13.68
CA PHE A 100 5.10 -0.70 13.37
C PHE A 100 3.60 -1.01 13.48
N GLU A 101 2.85 -0.18 14.21
CA GLU A 101 1.40 -0.31 14.29
C GLU A 101 0.75 0.19 13.01
N VAL A 102 0.08 -0.72 12.28
CA VAL A 102 -0.59 -0.38 11.04
C VAL A 102 -1.84 0.49 11.32
N PRO A 103 -1.96 1.68 10.70
CA PRO A 103 -3.08 2.57 10.90
C PRO A 103 -4.42 1.94 10.53
N GLU A 104 -5.46 2.22 11.31
CA GLU A 104 -6.83 1.75 11.03
C GLU A 104 -7.30 2.17 9.62
N ARG A 105 -6.93 3.39 9.22
CA ARG A 105 -7.23 3.91 7.89
C ARG A 105 -6.71 3.02 6.76
N PHE A 106 -5.59 2.33 6.94
CA PHE A 106 -5.10 1.38 5.94
C PHE A 106 -6.04 0.18 5.80
N LEU A 107 -6.57 -0.35 6.90
CA LEU A 107 -7.52 -1.46 6.89
C LEU A 107 -8.83 -1.06 6.21
N GLU A 108 -9.33 0.14 6.49
CA GLU A 108 -10.51 0.70 5.80
C GLU A 108 -10.30 0.74 4.29
N VAL A 109 -9.15 1.26 3.83
CA VAL A 109 -8.83 1.33 2.40
C VAL A 109 -8.63 -0.06 1.79
N ALA A 110 -8.00 -0.98 2.52
CA ALA A 110 -7.86 -2.37 2.10
C ALA A 110 -9.22 -3.04 1.93
N GLN A 111 -10.16 -2.80 2.84
CA GLN A 111 -11.52 -3.31 2.76
C GLN A 111 -12.28 -2.72 1.57
N ILE A 112 -12.19 -1.40 1.35
CA ILE A 112 -12.77 -0.76 0.16
C ILE A 112 -12.18 -1.38 -1.10
N THR A 113 -10.85 -1.57 -1.14
CA THR A 113 -10.19 -2.17 -2.31
C THR A 113 -10.69 -3.58 -2.56
N LEU A 114 -10.74 -4.43 -1.53
CA LEU A 114 -11.23 -5.80 -1.65
C LEU A 114 -12.65 -5.84 -2.21
N ARG A 115 -13.54 -4.97 -1.71
CA ARG A 115 -14.93 -4.87 -2.17
C ARG A 115 -15.04 -4.40 -3.62
N GLU A 116 -14.21 -3.45 -4.04
CA GLU A 116 -14.15 -3.01 -5.45
C GLU A 116 -13.73 -4.15 -6.39
N PHE A 117 -12.72 -4.94 -6.00
CA PHE A 117 -12.30 -6.12 -6.75
C PHE A 117 -13.40 -7.18 -6.80
N PHE A 118 -14.00 -7.51 -5.65
CA PHE A 118 -15.09 -8.47 -5.54
C PHE A 118 -16.29 -8.09 -6.42
N ASN A 119 -16.76 -6.83 -6.33
CA ASN A 119 -17.87 -6.33 -7.12
C ASN A 119 -17.60 -6.39 -8.63
N ALA A 120 -16.38 -6.05 -9.05
CA ALA A 120 -16.01 -6.11 -10.46
C ALA A 120 -16.02 -7.55 -10.98
N ILE A 121 -15.50 -8.50 -10.20
CA ILE A 121 -15.39 -9.91 -10.60
C ILE A 121 -16.77 -10.59 -10.59
N ILE A 122 -17.61 -10.38 -9.58
CA ILE A 122 -18.99 -10.91 -9.57
C ILE A 122 -19.80 -10.37 -10.75
N ALA A 123 -19.62 -9.10 -11.10
CA ALA A 123 -20.27 -8.50 -12.26
C ALA A 123 -19.67 -8.94 -13.61
N GLY A 124 -18.68 -9.84 -13.62
CA GLY A 124 -18.01 -10.33 -14.83
C GLY A 124 -17.21 -9.25 -15.59
N LYS A 125 -16.84 -8.14 -14.93
CA LYS A 125 -16.11 -7.04 -15.57
C LYS A 125 -14.64 -7.38 -15.80
N ASP A 126 -14.11 -8.41 -15.13
CA ASP A 126 -12.71 -8.81 -15.18
C ASP A 126 -12.28 -9.46 -16.51
N VAL A 127 -13.22 -9.68 -17.42
CA VAL A 127 -12.95 -10.07 -18.82
C VAL A 127 -12.35 -8.93 -19.66
N ASP A 128 -12.61 -7.67 -19.31
CA ASP A 128 -12.05 -6.51 -20.00
C ASP A 128 -10.59 -6.29 -19.54
N PRO A 129 -9.57 -6.25 -20.42
CA PRO A 129 -8.17 -6.09 -20.01
C PRO A 129 -7.87 -4.83 -19.15
N SER A 130 -8.76 -3.85 -19.17
CA SER A 130 -8.63 -2.57 -18.49
C SER A 130 -9.51 -2.41 -17.25
N TRP A 131 -10.22 -3.47 -16.82
CA TRP A 131 -11.20 -3.46 -15.73
C TRP A 131 -10.69 -2.81 -14.43
N LYS A 132 -9.42 -3.07 -14.07
CA LYS A 132 -8.80 -2.54 -12.85
C LYS A 132 -8.58 -1.02 -12.88
N LYS A 133 -8.62 -0.37 -14.06
CA LYS A 133 -8.41 1.09 -14.17
C LYS A 133 -9.45 1.88 -13.37
N ALA A 134 -10.69 1.41 -13.32
CA ALA A 134 -11.74 2.05 -12.52
C ALA A 134 -11.41 1.95 -11.02
N ILE A 135 -11.00 0.78 -10.56
CA ILE A 135 -10.61 0.52 -9.17
C ILE A 135 -9.42 1.40 -8.78
N TYR A 136 -8.37 1.46 -9.61
CA TYR A 136 -7.19 2.29 -9.35
C TYR A 136 -7.54 3.78 -9.19
N LYS A 137 -8.52 4.29 -9.95
CA LYS A 137 -9.00 5.67 -9.81
C LYS A 137 -9.72 5.92 -8.48
N VAL A 138 -10.41 4.92 -7.93
CA VAL A 138 -11.00 5.00 -6.59
C VAL A 138 -9.89 5.04 -5.55
N ILE A 139 -8.99 4.05 -5.57
CA ILE A 139 -7.95 3.90 -4.53
C ILE A 139 -6.96 5.07 -4.50
N CYS A 140 -6.65 5.66 -5.66
CA CYS A 140 -5.78 6.83 -5.75
C CYS A 140 -6.32 8.05 -4.98
N LYS A 141 -7.64 8.16 -4.80
CA LYS A 141 -8.28 9.25 -4.04
C LYS A 141 -8.33 9.01 -2.54
N LEU A 142 -7.95 7.81 -2.09
CA LEU A 142 -8.01 7.41 -0.68
C LEU A 142 -6.67 7.56 0.05
N ASP A 143 -5.64 8.05 -0.63
CA ASP A 143 -4.35 8.34 -0.01
C ASP A 143 -4.53 9.36 1.12
N SER A 144 -3.87 9.07 2.23
CA SER A 144 -3.89 9.90 3.44
C SER A 144 -2.58 10.67 3.57
N GLU A 145 -2.57 11.71 4.39
CA GLU A 145 -1.33 12.38 4.74
C GLU A 145 -0.39 11.42 5.46
N VAL A 146 0.87 11.42 5.05
CA VAL A 146 1.92 10.66 5.72
C VAL A 146 2.31 11.43 6.99
N PRO A 147 2.45 10.80 8.16
CA PRO A 147 2.79 11.51 9.39
C PRO A 147 4.14 12.24 9.30
N GLU A 148 4.23 13.40 9.95
CA GLU A 148 5.43 14.26 9.93
C GLU A 148 6.70 13.56 10.39
N ILE A 149 6.60 12.58 11.30
CA ILE A 149 7.75 11.77 11.77
C ILE A 149 8.50 11.11 10.61
N PHE A 150 7.80 10.74 9.52
CA PHE A 150 8.43 10.19 8.32
C PHE A 150 9.31 11.20 7.58
N LYS A 151 9.28 12.50 7.88
CA LYS A 151 10.25 13.45 7.31
C LYS A 151 11.61 13.33 7.99
N SER A 152 11.67 12.82 9.23
CA SER A 152 12.93 12.59 9.94
C SER A 152 13.78 11.54 9.20
N PRO A 153 15.09 11.79 9.02
CA PRO A 153 16.04 10.76 8.60
C PRO A 153 16.11 9.59 9.60
N ASN A 154 15.83 9.86 10.88
CA ASN A 154 15.85 8.88 11.96
C ASN A 154 14.46 8.27 12.26
N CYS A 155 13.46 8.51 11.41
CA CYS A 155 12.08 8.07 11.64
C CYS A 155 11.95 6.59 12.03
N LEU A 156 12.76 5.69 11.46
CA LEU A 156 12.70 4.26 11.78
C LEU A 156 13.18 3.93 13.20
N GLN A 157 14.02 4.78 13.80
CA GLN A 157 14.41 4.65 15.21
C GLN A 157 13.34 5.29 16.10
N GLU A 158 12.84 6.46 15.72
CA GLU A 158 11.81 7.19 16.46
C GLU A 158 10.50 6.38 16.56
N LEU A 159 10.08 5.73 15.46
CA LEU A 159 8.91 4.84 15.41
C LEU A 159 9.04 3.57 16.26
N LEU A 160 10.25 3.21 16.71
CA LEU A 160 10.50 2.06 17.59
C LEU A 160 10.52 2.44 19.07
N HIS A 161 10.56 3.73 19.38
CA HIS A 161 10.71 4.26 20.74
C HIS A 161 9.42 4.93 21.27
N GLU A 162 8.34 4.91 20.50
CA GLU A 162 6.96 5.18 20.95
C GLU A 162 6.25 3.87 21.29
#